data_AF-A0A1F6QTF3-F1
#
_entry.id   AF-A0A1F6QTF3-F1
#
_cell.length_a   1.000
_cell.length_b   1.000
_cell.length_c   1.000
_cell.angle_alpha   90.00
_cell.angle_beta   90.00
_cell.angle_gamma   90.00
#
_symmetry.space_group_name_H-M   'P 1'
#
loop_
_entity.id
_entity.type
_entity.pdbx_description
1 polymer ?
#
loop_
_entity_poly.entity_id
_entity_poly.type
_entity_poly.pdbx_seq_one_letter_code
_entity_poly.pdbx_strand_id
1 'polypeptide(L)'
;MSVENPINIIIDVLKQHPEGLTISSIAEKSGLHRHTSRKYVNELISKGEIVQRFVGVAKLCYLSCNGENKIEKKGFLQRFNIRLIFSVVFIVLLISGFVISAYASDSLNETNNVSNTSPITSSMILNDSNISRIIEAMIENASNQTVENSDSLVSTNNISIDNSTTILNDSNISQIIENISEQIENISLNNTNQIVHAKLDTNLEYPQKITRGEIFTVKIYIANIGYAIAKNIVANLQLPEGFEFVSSSSDCDKLNPSESCISEIMIASYTSANLGNRDFKIVVNYEE
;
A
#
# COMPACT_ATOMS: atom_id res chain seq x y z
N MET A 1 -15.86 7.81 -42.26
CA MET A 1 -15.97 7.41 -40.85
C MET A 1 -14.56 7.08 -40.38
N SER A 2 -13.89 8.04 -39.74
CA SER A 2 -12.56 7.81 -39.18
C SER A 2 -12.67 6.69 -38.16
N VAL A 3 -11.92 5.60 -38.35
CA VAL A 3 -11.89 4.49 -37.41
C VAL A 3 -11.32 5.05 -36.11
N GLU A 4 -12.21 5.24 -35.12
CA GLU A 4 -11.84 5.77 -33.83
C GLU A 4 -10.90 4.78 -33.14
N ASN A 5 -9.82 5.30 -32.54
CA ASN A 5 -8.79 4.46 -31.95
C ASN A 5 -9.40 3.67 -30.77
N PRO A 6 -9.34 2.33 -30.76
CA PRO A 6 -9.90 1.50 -29.68
C PRO A 6 -9.42 1.89 -28.28
N ILE A 7 -8.20 2.43 -28.17
CA ILE A 7 -7.63 2.91 -26.91
C ILE A 7 -8.43 4.09 -26.35
N ASN A 8 -8.72 5.08 -27.18
CA ASN A 8 -9.43 6.30 -26.76
C ASN A 8 -10.86 5.94 -26.34
N ILE A 9 -11.51 5.04 -27.08
CA ILE A 9 -12.85 4.55 -26.74
C ILE A 9 -12.86 3.91 -25.34
N ILE A 10 -11.87 3.07 -25.03
CA ILE A 10 -11.78 2.44 -23.70
C ILE A 10 -11.53 3.48 -22.60
N ILE A 11 -10.66 4.46 -22.85
CA ILE A 11 -10.39 5.54 -21.90
C ILE A 11 -11.65 6.36 -21.64
N ASP A 12 -12.41 6.71 -22.69
CA ASP A 12 -13.62 7.52 -22.55
C ASP A 12 -14.75 6.76 -21.85
N VAL A 13 -14.88 5.45 -22.10
CA VAL A 13 -15.77 4.57 -21.32
C VAL A 13 -15.37 4.58 -19.84
N LEU A 14 -14.08 4.51 -19.51
CA LEU A 14 -13.63 4.53 -18.12
C LEU A 14 -13.77 5.90 -17.46
N LYS A 15 -13.65 7.00 -18.19
CA LYS A 15 -13.94 8.35 -17.68
C LYS A 15 -15.41 8.51 -17.26
N GLN A 16 -16.32 7.89 -18.00
CA GLN A 16 -17.76 7.89 -17.68
C GLN A 16 -18.11 6.96 -16.51
N HIS A 17 -17.19 6.07 -16.13
CA HIS A 17 -17.40 5.04 -15.11
C HIS A 17 -16.27 5.05 -14.05
N PRO A 18 -16.21 6.07 -13.18
CA PRO A 18 -15.18 6.20 -12.16
C PRO A 18 -15.21 5.06 -11.11
N GLU A 19 -16.34 4.36 -10.97
CA GLU A 19 -16.48 3.15 -10.14
C GLU A 19 -15.71 1.94 -10.67
N GLY A 20 -15.17 2.03 -11.88
CA GLY A 20 -14.40 0.98 -12.53
C GLY A 20 -15.26 -0.11 -13.18
N LEU A 21 -14.75 -0.71 -14.24
CA LEU A 21 -15.50 -1.68 -15.04
C LEU A 21 -14.74 -2.98 -15.25
N THR A 22 -15.47 -4.09 -15.32
CA THR A 22 -14.89 -5.36 -15.78
C THR A 22 -14.54 -5.27 -17.27
N ILE A 23 -13.60 -6.09 -17.74
CA ILE A 23 -13.26 -6.17 -19.16
C ILE A 23 -14.49 -6.51 -20.02
N SER A 24 -15.41 -7.33 -19.50
CA SER A 24 -16.65 -7.66 -20.21
C SER A 24 -17.56 -6.45 -20.37
N SER A 25 -17.73 -5.66 -19.30
CA SER A 25 -18.53 -4.43 -19.33
C SER A 25 -17.91 -3.34 -20.21
N ILE A 26 -16.57 -3.25 -20.22
CA ILE A 26 -15.85 -2.36 -21.14
C ILE A 26 -16.12 -2.78 -22.59
N ALA A 27 -16.04 -4.07 -22.90
CA ALA A 27 -16.32 -4.57 -24.26
C ALA A 27 -17.74 -4.23 -24.73
N GLU A 28 -18.73 -4.42 -23.87
CA GLU A 28 -20.12 -4.08 -24.14
C GLU A 28 -20.32 -2.58 -24.39
N LYS A 29 -19.80 -1.72 -23.49
CA LYS A 29 -19.96 -0.26 -23.59
C LYS A 29 -19.14 0.38 -24.71
N SER A 30 -17.97 -0.17 -25.01
CA SER A 30 -17.11 0.33 -26.11
C SER A 30 -17.53 -0.19 -27.48
N GLY A 31 -18.46 -1.16 -27.56
CA GLY A 31 -18.79 -1.87 -28.80
C GLY A 31 -17.64 -2.71 -29.36
N LEU A 32 -16.55 -2.87 -28.60
CA LEU A 32 -15.38 -3.66 -29.01
C LEU A 32 -15.62 -5.14 -28.67
N HIS A 33 -15.07 -6.02 -29.50
CA HIS A 33 -15.05 -7.45 -29.17
C HIS A 33 -14.22 -7.70 -27.91
N ARG A 34 -14.66 -8.63 -27.05
CA ARG A 34 -14.05 -8.90 -25.73
C ARG A 34 -12.54 -9.16 -25.77
N HIS A 35 -12.04 -9.84 -26.81
CA HIS A 35 -10.60 -10.06 -27.00
C HIS A 35 -9.84 -8.77 -27.33
N THR A 36 -10.45 -7.90 -28.14
CA THR A 36 -9.91 -6.59 -28.50
C THR A 36 -9.85 -5.69 -27.26
N SER A 37 -10.93 -5.62 -26.48
CA SER A 37 -10.95 -4.87 -25.22
C SER A 37 -9.89 -5.39 -24.26
N ARG A 38 -9.77 -6.72 -24.08
CA ARG A 38 -8.73 -7.31 -23.23
C ARG A 38 -7.32 -6.94 -23.68
N LYS A 39 -7.03 -6.97 -24.99
CA LYS A 39 -5.73 -6.61 -25.54
C LYS A 39 -5.37 -5.17 -25.19
N TYR A 40 -6.25 -4.21 -25.48
CA TYR A 40 -5.96 -2.80 -25.26
C TYR A 40 -6.00 -2.39 -23.78
N VAL A 41 -6.86 -2.99 -22.98
CA VAL A 41 -6.83 -2.81 -21.51
C VAL A 41 -5.48 -3.25 -20.94
N ASN A 42 -4.95 -4.42 -21.35
CA ASN A 42 -3.63 -4.86 -20.91
C ASN A 42 -2.49 -3.95 -21.38
N GLU A 43 -2.62 -3.37 -22.58
CA GLU A 43 -1.67 -2.37 -23.08
C GLU A 43 -1.68 -1.09 -22.22
N LEU A 44 -2.86 -0.60 -21.85
CA LEU A 44 -3.02 0.58 -20.99
C LEU A 44 -2.53 0.34 -19.56
N ILE A 45 -2.76 -0.85 -19.01
CA ILE A 45 -2.15 -1.28 -17.74
C ILE A 45 -0.62 -1.36 -17.86
N SER A 46 -0.13 -1.79 -19.03
CA SER A 46 1.30 -1.82 -19.31
C SER A 46 1.90 -0.41 -19.32
N LYS A 47 1.15 0.59 -19.78
CA LYS A 47 1.52 2.02 -19.76
C LYS A 47 1.28 2.72 -18.43
N GLY A 48 0.52 2.13 -17.51
CA GLY A 48 0.16 2.76 -16.23
C GLY A 48 -1.02 3.72 -16.31
N GLU A 49 -1.74 3.74 -17.43
CA GLU A 49 -2.92 4.58 -17.65
C GLU A 49 -4.19 3.98 -17.02
N ILE A 50 -4.20 2.67 -16.80
CA ILE A 50 -5.28 1.93 -16.14
C ILE A 50 -4.72 1.10 -15.00
N VAL A 51 -5.42 1.08 -13.87
CA VAL A 51 -5.13 0.20 -12.73
C VAL A 51 -6.23 -0.85 -12.60
N GLN A 52 -5.86 -2.07 -12.19
CA GLN A 52 -6.83 -3.13 -11.90
C GLN A 52 -6.94 -3.36 -10.39
N ARG A 53 -8.16 -3.56 -9.91
CA ARG A 53 -8.43 -4.04 -8.53
C ARG A 53 -9.37 -5.23 -8.55
N PHE A 54 -9.24 -6.07 -7.54
CA PHE A 54 -10.18 -7.13 -7.29
C PHE A 54 -11.31 -6.62 -6.41
N VAL A 55 -12.55 -6.95 -6.77
CA VAL A 55 -13.74 -6.72 -5.95
C VAL A 55 -14.49 -8.05 -5.92
N GLY A 56 -14.34 -8.79 -4.81
CA GLY A 56 -14.73 -10.19 -4.73
C GLY A 56 -14.00 -11.05 -5.76
N VAL A 57 -14.76 -11.77 -6.60
CA VAL A 57 -14.21 -12.63 -7.67
C VAL A 57 -13.93 -11.89 -8.98
N ALA A 58 -14.34 -10.61 -9.09
CA ALA A 58 -14.26 -9.85 -10.32
C ALA A 58 -13.02 -8.91 -10.33
N LYS A 59 -12.47 -8.68 -11.52
CA LYS A 59 -11.43 -7.65 -11.76
C LYS A 59 -12.07 -6.42 -12.38
N LEU A 60 -11.97 -5.28 -11.69
CA LEU A 60 -12.39 -3.98 -12.17
C LEU A 60 -11.19 -3.18 -12.63
N CYS A 61 -11.35 -2.47 -13.75
CA CYS A 61 -10.34 -1.58 -14.34
C CYS A 61 -10.76 -0.13 -14.10
N TYR A 62 -9.82 0.70 -13.65
CA TYR A 62 -10.01 2.10 -13.30
C TYR A 62 -9.03 2.96 -14.08
N LEU A 63 -9.43 4.18 -14.42
CA LEU A 63 -8.49 5.16 -14.97
C LEU A 63 -7.50 5.58 -13.89
N SER A 64 -6.21 5.60 -14.21
CA SER A 64 -5.17 6.09 -13.29
C SER A 64 -5.31 7.60 -13.12
N CYS A 65 -5.47 8.08 -11.90
CA CYS A 65 -5.55 9.52 -11.58
C CYS A 65 -4.19 10.23 -11.64
N ASN A 66 -3.10 9.53 -11.95
CA ASN A 66 -1.77 10.11 -12.04
C ASN A 66 -1.54 10.73 -13.43
N GLY A 67 -2.02 11.96 -13.62
CA GLY A 67 -1.36 12.89 -14.53
C GLY A 67 0.05 13.14 -14.00
N GLU A 68 1.06 12.89 -14.84
CA GLU A 68 2.48 13.15 -14.55
C GLU A 68 3.10 12.30 -13.44
N ASN A 69 3.24 11.00 -13.67
CA ASN A 69 4.40 10.26 -13.16
C ASN A 69 4.61 9.00 -14.02
N LYS A 70 5.41 9.15 -15.08
CA LYS A 70 6.13 8.03 -15.71
C LYS A 70 7.12 7.48 -14.69
N ILE A 71 6.63 6.72 -13.71
CA ILE A 71 7.49 5.83 -12.95
C ILE A 71 7.82 4.71 -13.93
N GLU A 72 9.03 4.78 -14.48
CA GLU A 72 9.67 3.68 -15.20
C GLU A 72 9.34 2.36 -14.49
N LYS A 73 8.74 1.43 -15.22
CA LYS A 73 8.64 0.04 -14.78
C LYS A 73 10.04 -0.57 -14.72
N LYS A 74 10.81 -0.27 -13.68
CA LYS A 74 11.86 -1.17 -13.21
C LYS A 74 11.20 -2.26 -12.40
N GLY A 75 10.71 -3.29 -13.09
CA GLY A 75 10.17 -4.45 -12.38
C GLY A 75 9.31 -5.42 -13.17
N PHE A 76 9.47 -5.55 -14.49
CA PHE A 76 8.84 -6.71 -15.17
C PHE A 76 9.53 -7.09 -16.48
N LEU A 77 10.82 -7.41 -16.42
CA LEU A 77 11.52 -8.21 -17.44
C LEU A 77 12.90 -8.61 -16.90
N GLN A 78 12.94 -9.43 -15.85
CA GLN A 78 14.16 -10.14 -15.46
C GLN A 78 14.00 -11.64 -15.69
N ARG A 79 13.96 -12.02 -16.98
CA ARG A 79 14.41 -13.34 -17.41
C ARG A 79 15.95 -13.35 -17.50
N PHE A 80 16.64 -12.90 -16.44
CA PHE A 80 18.08 -13.11 -16.36
C PHE A 80 18.32 -14.52 -15.82
N ASN A 81 18.61 -15.43 -16.75
CA ASN A 81 19.38 -16.65 -16.60
C ASN A 81 19.57 -17.17 -15.17
N ILE A 82 18.49 -17.69 -14.56
CA ILE A 82 18.55 -18.50 -13.34
C ILE A 82 19.55 -19.67 -13.50
N ARG A 83 19.72 -20.18 -14.73
CA ARG A 83 20.75 -21.18 -15.07
C ARG A 83 22.18 -20.72 -14.80
N LEU A 84 22.48 -19.43 -14.90
CA LEU A 84 23.83 -18.90 -14.68
C LEU A 84 24.12 -18.75 -13.18
N ILE A 85 23.12 -18.33 -12.39
CA ILE A 85 23.24 -18.22 -10.93
C ILE A 85 23.42 -19.60 -10.29
N PHE A 86 22.62 -20.61 -10.69
CA PHE A 86 22.80 -21.97 -10.18
C PHE A 86 24.16 -22.57 -10.56
N SER A 87 24.70 -22.25 -11.74
CA SER A 87 26.02 -22.73 -12.17
C SER A 87 27.15 -22.15 -11.32
N VAL A 88 27.11 -20.85 -11.03
CA VAL A 88 28.12 -20.18 -10.19
C VAL A 88 28.05 -20.69 -8.74
N VAL A 89 26.86 -20.86 -8.18
CA VAL A 89 26.68 -21.41 -6.82
C VAL A 89 27.17 -22.85 -6.72
N PHE A 90 26.94 -23.67 -7.75
CA PHE A 90 27.40 -25.06 -7.77
C PHE A 90 28.94 -25.16 -7.85
N ILE A 91 29.60 -24.27 -8.61
CA ILE A 91 31.06 -24.21 -8.68
C ILE A 91 31.67 -23.81 -7.34
N VAL A 92 31.09 -22.83 -6.63
CA VAL A 92 31.59 -22.41 -5.30
C VAL A 92 31.48 -23.53 -4.27
N LEU A 93 30.39 -24.31 -4.29
CA LEU A 93 30.21 -25.45 -3.38
C LEU A 93 31.25 -26.55 -3.62
N LEU A 94 31.59 -26.86 -4.88
CA LEU A 94 32.60 -27.85 -5.22
C LEU A 94 34.01 -27.47 -4.73
N ILE A 95 34.35 -26.17 -4.74
CA ILE A 95 35.65 -25.70 -4.27
C ILE A 95 35.73 -25.75 -2.72
N SER A 96 34.63 -25.47 -2.02
CA SER A 96 34.60 -25.51 -0.55
C SER A 96 34.72 -26.92 0.06
N GLY A 97 34.31 -27.96 -0.69
CA GLY A 97 34.41 -29.35 -0.24
C GLY A 97 35.83 -29.92 -0.20
N PHE A 98 36.81 -29.28 -0.85
CA PHE A 98 38.18 -29.79 -0.96
C PHE A 98 39.10 -29.39 0.20
N VAL A 99 38.69 -28.48 1.09
CA VAL A 99 39.57 -27.94 2.15
C VAL A 99 39.53 -28.75 3.46
N ILE A 100 38.58 -29.68 3.62
CA ILE A 100 38.38 -30.38 4.91
C ILE A 100 39.24 -31.65 5.06
N SER A 101 39.87 -32.18 4.01
CA SER A 101 40.65 -33.43 4.12
C SER A 101 42.14 -33.26 4.45
N ALA A 102 42.62 -32.05 4.75
CA ALA A 102 44.05 -31.77 4.98
C ALA A 102 44.44 -31.51 6.45
N TYR A 103 43.48 -31.51 7.39
CA TYR A 103 43.75 -31.25 8.81
C TYR A 103 43.32 -32.44 9.67
N ALA A 104 43.91 -33.61 9.43
CA ALA A 104 43.75 -34.76 10.30
C ALA A 104 45.06 -35.55 10.40
N SER A 105 46.13 -34.88 10.83
CA SER A 105 47.32 -35.50 11.41
C SER A 105 48.21 -34.40 11.96
N ASP A 106 48.13 -34.14 13.26
CA ASP A 106 49.31 -34.28 14.10
C ASP A 106 48.98 -34.20 15.59
N SER A 107 49.61 -35.13 16.29
CA SER A 107 49.48 -35.50 17.68
C SER A 107 50.40 -34.71 18.61
N LEU A 108 49.98 -34.60 19.88
CA LEU A 108 50.80 -34.63 21.11
C LEU A 108 52.05 -33.74 21.18
N ASN A 109 52.04 -32.70 22.01
CA ASN A 109 52.97 -32.64 23.17
C ASN A 109 52.65 -31.53 24.20
N GLU A 110 52.94 -31.89 25.45
CA GLU A 110 53.48 -31.08 26.56
C GLU A 110 52.67 -29.91 27.19
N THR A 111 52.05 -30.26 28.33
CA THR A 111 52.37 -29.82 29.69
C THR A 111 52.77 -28.36 30.01
N ASN A 112 52.16 -27.92 31.11
CA ASN A 112 52.66 -27.06 32.18
C ASN A 112 52.46 -25.53 32.05
N ASN A 113 51.68 -25.05 33.01
CA ASN A 113 52.09 -24.12 34.07
C ASN A 113 51.47 -22.72 34.11
N VAL A 114 50.97 -22.45 35.32
CA VAL A 114 51.00 -21.19 36.08
C VAL A 114 49.75 -20.29 36.05
N SER A 115 49.26 -20.15 37.27
CA SER A 115 48.19 -19.37 37.86
C SER A 115 48.35 -17.84 37.77
N ASN A 116 47.26 -17.16 38.19
CA ASN A 116 47.16 -15.75 38.66
C ASN A 116 46.87 -14.73 37.53
N THR A 117 45.96 -13.76 37.60
CA THR A 117 45.20 -13.07 38.67
C THR A 117 43.98 -12.32 38.06
N SER A 118 42.88 -12.27 38.82
CA SER A 118 41.90 -11.19 39.07
C SER A 118 41.30 -10.27 37.98
N PRO A 119 40.04 -9.80 38.17
CA PRO A 119 39.26 -9.03 37.19
C PRO A 119 39.47 -7.51 37.33
N ILE A 120 39.38 -6.78 36.20
CA ILE A 120 39.31 -5.31 36.21
C ILE A 120 37.89 -4.87 35.83
N THR A 121 37.22 -4.31 36.82
CA THR A 121 36.07 -3.41 36.69
C THR A 121 36.50 -2.08 36.07
N SER A 122 35.83 -1.64 35.01
CA SER A 122 35.89 -0.25 34.53
C SER A 122 34.52 0.38 34.64
N SER A 123 34.32 1.09 35.74
CA SER A 123 33.30 2.14 35.88
C SER A 123 33.72 3.35 35.05
N MET A 124 32.96 3.67 34.00
CA MET A 124 33.10 4.96 33.31
C MET A 124 32.35 6.03 34.11
N ILE A 125 33.13 6.97 34.61
CA ILE A 125 32.73 8.23 35.21
C ILE A 125 32.17 9.12 34.10
N LEU A 126 30.92 9.55 34.24
CA LEU A 126 30.29 10.59 33.40
C LEU A 126 30.84 11.96 33.84
N ASN A 127 31.35 12.73 32.86
CA ASN A 127 31.94 14.05 33.09
C ASN A 127 30.90 15.14 32.82
N ASP A 128 30.81 16.12 33.73
CA ASP A 128 29.80 17.19 33.83
C ASP A 128 29.82 18.27 32.71
N SER A 129 30.42 18.00 31.56
CA SER A 129 30.51 18.97 30.45
C SER A 129 29.45 18.79 29.36
N ASN A 130 28.62 17.74 29.42
CA ASN A 130 27.62 17.45 28.39
C ASN A 130 26.18 17.82 28.78
N ILE A 131 25.93 18.22 30.03
CA ILE A 131 24.58 18.57 30.52
C ILE A 131 24.19 20.00 30.12
N SER A 132 25.13 20.95 30.02
CA SER A 132 24.81 22.33 29.63
C SER A 132 24.41 22.48 28.16
N ARG A 133 24.84 21.57 27.26
CA ARG A 133 24.43 21.59 25.84
C ARG A 133 23.03 21.00 25.59
N ILE A 134 22.49 20.23 26.54
CA ILE A 134 21.16 19.64 26.43
C ILE A 134 20.08 20.61 26.94
N ILE A 135 20.43 21.50 27.88
CA ILE A 135 19.50 22.49 28.43
C ILE A 135 19.27 23.67 27.48
N GLU A 136 20.26 24.08 26.67
CA GLU A 136 20.09 25.16 25.68
C GLU A 136 19.27 24.72 24.44
N ALA A 137 19.24 23.43 24.10
CA ALA A 137 18.44 22.91 22.99
C ALA A 137 16.95 22.70 23.34
N MET A 138 16.56 22.85 24.62
CA MET A 138 15.18 22.72 25.08
C MET A 138 14.45 24.06 25.31
N ILE A 139 15.16 25.21 25.24
CA ILE A 139 14.57 26.55 25.49
C ILE A 139 14.27 27.31 24.17
N GLU A 140 14.71 26.82 23.01
CA GLU A 140 14.44 27.44 21.71
C GLU A 140 13.17 26.91 20.98
N ASN A 141 12.34 26.10 21.66
CA ASN A 141 11.11 25.53 21.09
C ASN A 141 9.81 26.05 21.74
N ALA A 142 9.87 27.14 22.51
CA ALA A 142 8.72 27.64 23.27
C ALA A 142 8.34 29.11 23.00
N SER A 143 8.68 29.66 21.82
CA SER A 143 8.18 30.98 21.42
C SER A 143 7.88 31.03 19.94
N ASN A 144 6.63 30.73 19.58
CA ASN A 144 5.88 31.36 18.48
C ASN A 144 4.44 30.82 18.47
N GLN A 145 3.62 31.35 19.38
CA GLN A 145 2.17 31.41 19.23
C GLN A 145 1.79 32.88 19.07
N THR A 146 1.34 33.27 17.87
CA THR A 146 0.29 34.27 17.67
C THR A 146 -0.22 34.19 16.22
N VAL A 147 -1.49 33.78 16.09
CA VAL A 147 -2.55 34.32 15.22
C VAL A 147 -2.21 34.61 13.75
N GLU A 148 -2.82 33.86 12.81
CA GLU A 148 -3.75 34.38 11.79
C GLU A 148 -4.26 33.29 10.82
N ASN A 149 -5.58 33.33 10.60
CA ASN A 149 -6.38 32.95 9.43
C ASN A 149 -6.42 31.51 8.88
N SER A 150 -7.59 30.92 9.06
CA SER A 150 -8.23 29.90 8.25
C SER A 150 -8.52 30.40 6.82
N ASP A 151 -7.73 29.95 5.85
CA ASP A 151 -8.10 30.01 4.43
C ASP A 151 -9.14 28.91 4.14
N SER A 152 -10.43 29.27 4.22
CA SER A 152 -11.47 28.53 3.52
C SER A 152 -11.49 29.00 2.07
N LEU A 153 -11.33 28.07 1.13
CA LEU A 153 -11.53 28.28 -0.29
C LEU A 153 -13.00 28.72 -0.54
N VAL A 154 -13.22 30.03 -0.67
CA VAL A 154 -14.48 30.58 -1.17
C VAL A 154 -14.47 30.41 -2.69
N SER A 155 -15.27 29.49 -3.21
CA SER A 155 -15.69 29.54 -4.60
C SER A 155 -16.57 30.77 -4.79
N THR A 156 -16.01 31.82 -5.38
CA THR A 156 -16.76 32.97 -5.90
C THR A 156 -17.60 32.53 -7.09
N ASN A 157 -18.87 32.21 -6.84
CA ASN A 157 -19.89 32.26 -7.88
C ASN A 157 -20.15 33.75 -8.16
N ASN A 158 -19.71 34.21 -9.34
CA ASN A 158 -20.05 35.53 -9.86
C ASN A 158 -21.58 35.60 -10.09
N ILE A 159 -22.33 36.04 -9.09
CA ILE A 159 -23.68 36.54 -9.29
C ILE A 159 -23.52 37.96 -9.82
N SER A 160 -23.75 38.14 -11.12
CA SER A 160 -23.90 39.46 -11.72
C SER A 160 -25.20 40.05 -11.18
N ILE A 161 -25.07 41.00 -10.26
CA ILE A 161 -26.20 41.79 -9.76
C ILE A 161 -26.38 42.94 -10.75
N ASP A 162 -27.39 42.84 -11.61
CA ASP A 162 -27.83 43.94 -12.43
C ASP A 162 -28.26 45.10 -11.52
N ASN A 163 -27.56 46.22 -11.64
CA ASN A 163 -27.79 47.43 -10.86
C ASN A 163 -29.03 48.16 -11.43
N SER A 164 -30.20 47.58 -11.22
CA SER A 164 -31.49 48.25 -11.43
C SER A 164 -32.08 48.54 -10.05
N THR A 165 -31.96 49.79 -9.62
CA THR A 165 -32.53 50.32 -8.38
C THR A 165 -34.05 50.18 -8.41
N THR A 166 -34.52 49.05 -7.90
CA THR A 166 -35.93 48.78 -7.66
C THR A 166 -36.15 48.94 -6.16
N ILE A 167 -36.92 49.95 -5.76
CA ILE A 167 -37.31 50.15 -4.36
C ILE A 167 -38.17 48.95 -3.97
N LEU A 168 -37.61 48.06 -3.14
CA LEU A 168 -38.30 46.88 -2.65
C LEU A 168 -39.25 47.29 -1.51
N ASN A 169 -40.55 47.06 -1.69
CA ASN A 169 -41.51 47.17 -0.60
C ASN A 169 -41.31 46.00 0.39
N ASP A 170 -41.57 46.22 1.68
CA ASP A 170 -41.33 45.25 2.76
C ASP A 170 -41.94 43.85 2.49
N SER A 171 -43.07 43.79 1.79
CA SER A 171 -43.71 42.52 1.39
C SER A 171 -42.86 41.65 0.46
N ASN A 172 -42.06 42.26 -0.42
CA ASN A 172 -41.19 41.52 -1.35
C ASN A 172 -39.94 41.00 -0.64
N ILE A 173 -39.47 41.72 0.39
CA ILE A 173 -38.32 41.32 1.19
C ILE A 173 -38.67 40.07 2.02
N SER A 174 -39.86 40.02 2.62
CA SER A 174 -40.31 38.83 3.36
C SER A 174 -40.41 37.58 2.48
N GLN A 175 -40.96 37.68 1.26
CA GLN A 175 -41.04 36.55 0.33
C GLN A 175 -39.66 36.09 -0.17
N ILE A 176 -38.72 37.02 -0.37
CA ILE A 176 -37.35 36.69 -0.75
C ILE A 176 -36.63 35.98 0.40
N ILE A 177 -36.81 36.44 1.65
CA ILE A 177 -36.23 35.81 2.84
C ILE A 177 -36.81 34.41 3.07
N GLU A 178 -38.10 34.21 2.85
CA GLU A 178 -38.76 32.91 3.01
C GLU A 178 -38.26 31.90 1.96
N ASN A 179 -38.18 32.31 0.68
CA ASN A 179 -37.60 31.49 -0.40
C ASN A 179 -36.12 31.16 -0.15
N ILE A 180 -35.32 32.12 0.36
CA ILE A 180 -33.91 31.87 0.68
C ILE A 180 -33.78 30.91 1.86
N SER A 181 -34.64 31.03 2.88
CA SER A 181 -34.63 30.14 4.05
C SER A 181 -34.98 28.69 3.65
N GLU A 182 -35.99 28.52 2.78
CA GLU A 182 -36.39 27.21 2.25
C GLU A 182 -35.29 26.58 1.37
N GLN A 183 -34.53 27.40 0.63
CA GLN A 183 -33.37 26.92 -0.13
C GLN A 183 -32.17 26.56 0.77
N ILE A 184 -31.93 27.30 1.85
CA ILE A 184 -30.84 27.03 2.80
C ILE A 184 -31.11 25.74 3.59
N GLU A 185 -32.36 25.47 3.97
CA GLU A 185 -32.73 24.23 4.68
C GLU A 185 -32.53 23.00 3.78
N ASN A 186 -32.82 23.12 2.47
CA ASN A 186 -32.55 22.08 1.48
C ASN A 186 -31.06 21.90 1.14
N ILE A 187 -30.22 22.93 1.33
CA ILE A 187 -28.76 22.82 1.19
C ILE A 187 -28.14 22.13 2.41
N SER A 188 -28.68 22.34 3.62
CA SER A 188 -28.14 21.75 4.86
C SER A 188 -28.43 20.26 5.05
N LEU A 189 -29.37 19.67 4.30
CA LEU A 189 -29.73 18.25 4.40
C LEU A 189 -29.10 17.35 3.33
N ASN A 190 -28.43 17.93 2.34
CA ASN A 190 -27.72 17.17 1.29
C ASN A 190 -26.22 16.98 1.56
N ASN A 191 -25.68 17.59 2.62
CA ASN A 191 -24.38 17.20 3.15
C ASN A 191 -24.60 16.06 4.15
N THR A 192 -24.76 14.84 3.63
CA THR A 192 -24.49 13.65 4.45
C THR A 192 -23.09 13.84 5.01
N ASN A 193 -22.97 13.98 6.34
CA ASN A 193 -21.70 13.88 7.05
C ASN A 193 -21.07 12.53 6.71
N GLN A 194 -20.32 12.49 5.62
CA GLN A 194 -19.58 11.33 5.17
C GLN A 194 -18.45 11.15 6.18
N ILE A 195 -18.65 10.25 7.12
CA ILE A 195 -17.71 10.03 8.20
C ILE A 195 -16.40 9.53 7.58
N VAL A 196 -15.38 10.38 7.60
CA VAL A 196 -14.09 10.14 6.96
C VAL A 196 -13.30 9.17 7.85
N HIS A 197 -13.50 7.88 7.62
CA HIS A 197 -12.75 6.79 8.26
C HIS A 197 -11.91 6.03 7.24
N ALA A 198 -10.86 5.38 7.72
CA ALA A 198 -10.13 4.44 6.90
C ALA A 198 -10.92 3.14 6.83
N LYS A 199 -10.71 2.37 5.77
CA LYS A 199 -11.36 1.07 5.64
C LYS A 199 -10.48 0.21 4.77
N LEU A 200 -9.94 -0.86 5.32
CA LEU A 200 -9.07 -1.75 4.59
C LEU A 200 -9.86 -2.94 4.03
N ASP A 201 -9.65 -3.22 2.76
CA ASP A 201 -10.07 -4.45 2.09
C ASP A 201 -8.85 -5.34 1.85
N THR A 202 -9.03 -6.65 1.98
CA THR A 202 -7.91 -7.60 1.96
C THR A 202 -8.19 -8.80 1.07
N ASN A 203 -7.18 -9.23 0.32
CA ASN A 203 -7.24 -10.44 -0.48
C ASN A 203 -6.02 -11.33 -0.25
N LEU A 204 -6.24 -12.63 -0.10
CA LEU A 204 -5.20 -13.63 0.14
C LEU A 204 -4.87 -14.40 -1.13
N GLU A 205 -3.58 -14.51 -1.46
CA GLU A 205 -3.09 -15.39 -2.52
C GLU A 205 -2.07 -16.38 -1.96
N TYR A 206 -2.28 -17.66 -2.24
CA TYR A 206 -1.39 -18.76 -1.85
C TYR A 206 -1.28 -19.80 -2.97
N PRO A 207 -0.23 -20.64 -3.00
CA PRO A 207 -0.04 -21.66 -4.02
C PRO A 207 -1.22 -22.63 -4.09
N GLN A 208 -1.59 -23.05 -5.31
CA GLN A 208 -2.69 -24.01 -5.50
C GLN A 208 -2.40 -25.39 -4.90
N LYS A 209 -1.12 -25.72 -4.72
CA LYS A 209 -0.64 -26.96 -4.10
C LYS A 209 0.48 -26.61 -3.14
N ILE A 210 0.43 -27.20 -1.95
CA ILE A 210 1.45 -27.07 -0.91
C ILE A 210 1.94 -28.48 -0.60
N THR A 211 3.25 -28.71 -0.67
CA THR A 211 3.86 -29.98 -0.28
C THR A 211 4.28 -29.89 1.18
N ARG A 212 3.89 -30.87 1.98
CA ARG A 212 4.32 -30.94 3.39
C ARG A 212 5.84 -31.02 3.48
N GLY A 213 6.42 -30.29 4.42
CA GLY A 213 7.86 -30.17 4.62
C GLY A 213 8.50 -29.04 3.82
N GLU A 214 7.74 -28.31 3.00
CA GLU A 214 8.24 -27.17 2.23
C GLU A 214 7.87 -25.84 2.87
N ILE A 215 8.70 -24.83 2.58
CA ILE A 215 8.42 -23.42 2.83
C ILE A 215 7.78 -22.84 1.57
N PHE A 216 6.71 -22.09 1.74
CA PHE A 216 6.03 -21.40 0.65
C PHE A 216 5.67 -19.96 1.05
N THR A 217 5.42 -19.13 0.04
CA THR A 217 5.07 -17.72 0.24
C THR A 217 3.58 -17.50 0.00
N VAL A 218 2.98 -16.72 0.89
CA VAL A 218 1.61 -16.22 0.80
C VAL A 218 1.66 -14.70 0.64
N LYS A 219 0.78 -14.15 -0.19
CA LYS A 219 0.67 -12.71 -0.44
C LYS A 219 -0.67 -12.21 0.07
N ILE A 220 -0.62 -11.15 0.87
CA ILE A 220 -1.79 -10.43 1.37
C ILE A 220 -1.82 -9.09 0.65
N TYR A 221 -2.82 -8.89 -0.20
CA TYR A 221 -3.11 -7.61 -0.84
C TYR A 221 -3.99 -6.80 0.09
N ILE A 222 -3.58 -5.58 0.42
CA ILE A 222 -4.29 -4.68 1.34
C ILE A 222 -4.58 -3.39 0.59
N ALA A 223 -5.84 -2.98 0.53
CA ALA A 223 -6.28 -1.76 -0.14
C ALA A 223 -7.09 -0.88 0.80
N ASN A 224 -6.78 0.42 0.86
CA ASN A 224 -7.59 1.37 1.59
C ASN A 224 -8.76 1.84 0.72
N ILE A 225 -9.94 1.30 0.97
CA ILE A 225 -11.21 1.67 0.34
C ILE A 225 -11.97 2.75 1.13
N GLY A 226 -11.42 3.21 2.25
CA GLY A 226 -11.95 4.31 3.06
C GLY A 226 -11.55 5.69 2.53
N TYR A 227 -11.98 6.71 3.26
CA TYR A 227 -11.73 8.12 2.94
C TYR A 227 -10.69 8.78 3.86
N ALA A 228 -10.29 8.11 4.94
CA ALA A 228 -9.16 8.52 5.79
C ALA A 228 -7.89 7.73 5.48
N ILE A 229 -6.76 8.22 5.99
CA ILE A 229 -5.44 7.57 5.90
C ILE A 229 -5.37 6.45 6.95
N ALA A 230 -4.94 5.26 6.57
CA ALA A 230 -4.57 4.19 7.50
C ALA A 230 -3.06 4.21 7.77
N LYS A 231 -2.65 4.05 9.03
CA LYS A 231 -1.24 4.03 9.46
C LYS A 231 -0.96 2.78 10.30
N ASN A 232 0.33 2.47 10.47
CA ASN A 232 0.82 1.38 11.31
C ASN A 232 0.12 0.05 10.96
N ILE A 233 0.01 -0.23 9.65
CA ILE A 233 -0.76 -1.38 9.18
C ILE A 233 0.08 -2.64 9.39
N VAL A 234 -0.46 -3.57 10.17
CA VAL A 234 0.17 -4.85 10.46
C VAL A 234 -0.75 -5.98 10.01
N ALA A 235 -0.29 -6.75 9.03
CA ALA A 235 -0.99 -7.93 8.54
C ALA A 235 -0.43 -9.20 9.18
N ASN A 236 -1.31 -9.97 9.81
CA ASN A 236 -0.99 -11.24 10.44
C ASN A 236 -1.84 -12.35 9.82
N LEU A 237 -1.28 -13.57 9.78
CA LEU A 237 -1.99 -14.75 9.31
C LEU A 237 -2.20 -15.71 10.48
N GLN A 238 -3.45 -16.07 10.75
CA GLN A 238 -3.75 -17.18 11.65
C GLN A 238 -3.56 -18.48 10.88
N LEU A 239 -2.54 -19.23 11.29
CA LEU A 239 -2.14 -20.48 10.66
C LEU A 239 -2.89 -21.66 11.29
N PRO A 240 -3.41 -22.60 10.48
CA PRO A 240 -3.95 -23.85 11.00
C PRO A 240 -2.84 -24.75 11.53
N GLU A 241 -3.23 -25.82 12.25
CA GLU A 241 -2.28 -26.78 12.79
C GLU A 241 -1.40 -27.40 11.69
N GLY A 242 -0.11 -27.54 12.01
CA GLY A 242 0.90 -28.06 11.08
C GLY A 242 1.50 -27.02 10.13
N PHE A 243 1.22 -25.74 10.34
CA PHE A 243 1.88 -24.63 9.67
C PHE A 243 2.55 -23.70 10.68
N GLU A 244 3.69 -23.14 10.31
CA GLU A 244 4.44 -22.21 11.15
C GLU A 244 4.91 -21.00 10.35
N PHE A 245 4.88 -19.84 11.01
CA PHE A 245 5.41 -18.61 10.46
C PHE A 245 6.94 -18.67 10.40
N VAL A 246 7.52 -18.31 9.27
CA VAL A 246 8.98 -18.24 9.09
C VAL A 246 9.44 -16.79 9.08
N SER A 247 8.84 -15.97 8.22
CA SER A 247 9.17 -14.55 8.11
C SER A 247 8.06 -13.77 7.41
N SER A 248 8.11 -12.45 7.52
CA SER A 248 7.26 -11.52 6.78
C SER A 248 8.07 -10.35 6.26
N SER A 249 7.68 -9.86 5.09
CA SER A 249 8.04 -8.54 4.57
C SER A 249 6.76 -7.79 4.21
N SER A 250 6.73 -6.48 4.50
CA SER A 250 5.61 -5.62 4.15
C SER A 250 6.12 -4.21 3.91
N ASP A 251 5.52 -3.55 2.92
CA ASP A 251 5.69 -2.13 2.63
C ASP A 251 4.46 -1.31 3.06
N CYS A 252 3.61 -1.87 3.93
CA CYS A 252 2.30 -1.34 4.29
C CYS A 252 2.30 -0.36 5.46
N ASP A 253 3.30 0.51 5.66
CA ASP A 253 3.31 1.36 6.86
C ASP A 253 2.17 2.39 6.90
N LYS A 254 1.79 2.91 5.73
CA LYS A 254 0.76 3.94 5.56
C LYS A 254 0.06 3.77 4.21
N LEU A 255 -1.26 3.87 4.19
CA LEU A 255 -2.08 3.87 2.97
C LEU A 255 -3.01 5.07 2.94
N ASN A 256 -2.86 5.93 1.93
CA ASN A 256 -3.83 6.98 1.63
C ASN A 256 -5.12 6.37 1.03
N PRO A 257 -6.22 7.14 0.97
CA PRO A 257 -7.45 6.70 0.30
C PRO A 257 -7.16 6.19 -1.11
N SER A 258 -7.71 5.04 -1.46
CA SER A 258 -7.47 4.37 -2.73
C SER A 258 -6.02 3.91 -2.99
N GLU A 259 -5.15 3.81 -1.99
CA GLU A 259 -3.86 3.13 -2.16
C GLU A 259 -3.93 1.65 -1.80
N SER A 260 -2.94 0.89 -2.25
CA SER A 260 -2.79 -0.53 -1.94
C SER A 260 -1.32 -0.92 -1.79
N CYS A 261 -1.06 -1.89 -0.93
CA CYS A 261 0.26 -2.47 -0.67
C CYS A 261 0.19 -4.00 -0.62
N ILE A 262 1.35 -4.66 -0.49
CA ILE A 262 1.44 -6.12 -0.43
C ILE A 262 2.30 -6.54 0.77
N SER A 263 1.75 -7.44 1.60
CA SER A 263 2.54 -8.14 2.59
C SER A 263 2.81 -9.57 2.13
N GLU A 264 4.08 -9.97 2.14
CA GLU A 264 4.52 -11.34 1.83
C GLU A 264 4.89 -12.07 3.13
N ILE A 265 4.32 -13.26 3.33
CA ILE A 265 4.57 -14.09 4.50
C ILE A 265 5.10 -15.44 4.04
N MET A 266 6.26 -15.84 4.57
CA MET A 266 6.80 -17.18 4.39
C MET A 266 6.29 -18.11 5.48
N ILE A 267 5.80 -19.27 5.08
CA ILE A 267 5.17 -20.26 5.95
C ILE A 267 5.83 -21.60 5.70
N ALA A 268 6.22 -22.30 6.77
CA ALA A 268 6.63 -23.68 6.73
C ALA A 268 5.41 -24.59 6.91
N SER A 269 5.32 -25.66 6.14
CA SER A 269 4.34 -26.73 6.34
C SER A 269 5.01 -27.98 6.90
N TYR A 270 4.38 -28.62 7.87
CA TYR A 270 4.88 -29.84 8.51
C TYR A 270 4.05 -31.06 8.10
N THR A 271 4.55 -32.25 8.47
CA THR A 271 3.86 -33.53 8.20
C THR A 271 2.52 -33.63 8.93
N SER A 272 2.35 -32.91 10.04
CA SER A 272 1.10 -32.78 10.81
C SER A 272 0.03 -31.91 10.14
N ALA A 273 0.36 -31.18 9.07
CA ALA A 273 -0.62 -30.36 8.35
C ALA A 273 -1.76 -31.22 7.79
N ASN A 274 -2.99 -30.82 8.08
CA ASN A 274 -4.18 -31.53 7.62
C ASN A 274 -4.41 -31.33 6.11
N LEU A 275 -4.57 -32.43 5.38
CA LEU A 275 -4.71 -32.39 3.92
C LEU A 275 -6.07 -31.82 3.52
N GLY A 276 -6.07 -30.91 2.54
CA GLY A 276 -7.28 -30.34 1.98
C GLY A 276 -7.91 -29.23 2.81
N ASN A 277 -7.39 -28.93 4.00
CA ASN A 277 -7.87 -27.78 4.78
C ASN A 277 -7.23 -26.47 4.29
N ARG A 278 -8.03 -25.43 4.11
CA ARG A 278 -7.63 -24.15 3.48
C ARG A 278 -7.93 -22.92 4.36
N ASP A 279 -8.04 -23.13 5.67
CA ASP A 279 -8.52 -22.12 6.62
C ASP A 279 -7.44 -21.10 7.04
N PHE A 280 -6.78 -20.46 6.08
CA PHE A 280 -5.92 -19.31 6.38
C PHE A 280 -6.79 -18.08 6.65
N LYS A 281 -6.68 -17.49 7.84
CA LYS A 281 -7.42 -16.26 8.18
C LYS A 281 -6.47 -15.07 8.28
N ILE A 282 -6.79 -14.00 7.57
CA ILE A 282 -6.05 -12.74 7.65
C ILE A 282 -6.62 -11.89 8.79
N VAL A 283 -5.75 -11.31 9.59
CA VAL A 283 -6.08 -10.25 10.55
C VAL A 283 -5.20 -9.05 10.22
N VAL A 284 -5.83 -7.91 9.91
CA VAL A 284 -5.12 -6.65 9.67
C VAL A 284 -5.50 -5.67 10.77
N ASN A 285 -4.47 -5.14 11.44
CA ASN A 285 -4.60 -4.08 12.43
C ASN A 285 -4.05 -2.77 11.84
N TYR A 286 -4.66 -1.64 12.17
CA TYR A 286 -4.23 -0.32 11.71
C TYR A 286 -4.74 0.77 12.67
N GLU A 287 -4.14 1.95 12.56
CA GLU A 287 -4.55 3.18 13.24
C GLU A 287 -5.11 4.18 12.21
N GLU A 288 -6.06 5.00 12.64
CA GLU A 288 -6.65 6.09 11.86
C GLU A 288 -6.18 7.46 12.38
#